data_AF-A0A364K9M6-F1
#
_entry.id   AF-A0A364K9M6-F1
#
_cell.length_a   1.000
_cell.length_b   1.000
_cell.length_c   1.000
_cell.angle_alpha   90.00
_cell.angle_beta   90.00
_cell.angle_gamma   90.00
#
_symmetry.space_group_name_H-M   'P 1'
#
loop_
_entity.id
_entity.type
_entity.pdbx_description
1 polymer ?
#
loop_
_entity_poly.entity_id
_entity_poly.type
_entity_poly.pdbx_seq_one_letter_code
_entity_poly.pdbx_strand_id
1 'polypeptide(L)'
;MDRMEIQGIHFELLTNYRDAWNPDAFKKRYSEILNKYDFIVGDWGYGQLRLKGFFRDQHIRATPETKISYLEEYLNEFCNFGCAYFVLKRIPN
;
A
#
# COMPACT_ATOMS: atom_id res chain seq x y z
N MET A 1 -11.88 -9.11 -8.56
CA MET A 1 -11.14 -8.13 -7.75
C MET A 1 -10.84 -8.80 -6.44
N ASP A 2 -9.56 -8.97 -6.10
CA ASP A 2 -9.17 -9.67 -4.88
C ASP A 2 -9.44 -8.80 -3.65
N ARG A 3 -10.01 -9.43 -2.63
CA ARG A 3 -10.28 -8.82 -1.33
C ARG A 3 -9.59 -9.63 -0.26
N MET A 4 -9.12 -8.94 0.78
CA MET A 4 -8.55 -9.60 1.95
C MET A 4 -9.03 -8.94 3.23
N GLU A 5 -8.97 -9.69 4.32
CA GLU A 5 -9.23 -9.19 5.66
C GLU A 5 -8.00 -9.44 6.52
N ILE A 6 -7.64 -8.44 7.33
CA ILE A 6 -6.63 -8.56 8.37
C ILE A 6 -7.07 -7.75 9.59
N GLN A 7 -7.11 -8.38 10.76
CA GLN A 7 -7.54 -7.74 12.02
C GLN A 7 -8.91 -7.04 11.92
N GLY A 8 -9.87 -7.62 11.19
CA GLY A 8 -11.21 -7.03 10.98
C GLY A 8 -11.23 -5.82 10.03
N ILE A 9 -10.11 -5.51 9.37
CA ILE A 9 -10.01 -4.46 8.36
C ILE A 9 -10.04 -5.12 6.97
N HIS A 10 -10.95 -4.65 6.13
CA HIS A 10 -11.10 -5.13 4.76
C HIS A 10 -10.28 -4.27 3.80
N PHE A 11 -9.58 -4.94 2.90
CA PHE A 11 -8.80 -4.34 1.84
C PHE A 11 -9.23 -4.88 0.47
N GLU A 12 -9.23 -4.00 -0.51
CA GLU A 12 -9.40 -4.32 -1.92
C GLU A 12 -8.09 -4.08 -2.67
N LEU A 13 -7.67 -5.06 -3.47
CA LEU A 13 -6.51 -4.94 -4.34
C LEU A 13 -6.87 -4.10 -5.57
N LEU A 14 -6.32 -2.89 -5.64
CA LEU A 14 -6.52 -1.98 -6.76
C LEU A 14 -5.49 -2.18 -7.87
N THR A 15 -4.25 -2.43 -7.49
CA THR A 15 -3.13 -2.57 -8.42
C THR A 15 -2.27 -3.76 -8.02
N ASN A 16 -1.94 -4.60 -8.98
CA ASN A 16 -0.95 -5.68 -8.85
C ASN A 16 0.04 -5.59 -10.01
N TYR A 17 1.05 -4.72 -9.88
CA TYR A 17 2.02 -4.50 -10.92
C TYR A 17 3.15 -5.54 -10.83
N ARG A 18 3.41 -6.27 -11.92
CA ARG A 18 4.40 -7.36 -11.99
C ARG A 18 4.19 -8.46 -10.95
N ASP A 19 2.92 -8.83 -10.71
CA ASP A 19 2.54 -9.90 -9.78
C ASP A 19 3.14 -9.74 -8.37
N ALA A 20 3.29 -8.49 -7.91
CA ALA A 20 3.86 -8.14 -6.62
C ALA A 20 3.00 -8.57 -5.43
N TRP A 21 1.71 -8.79 -5.62
CA TRP A 21 0.78 -9.09 -4.55
C TRP A 21 1.01 -10.49 -4.00
N ASN A 22 1.44 -10.55 -2.73
CA ASN A 22 1.58 -11.79 -1.98
C ASN A 22 0.90 -11.62 -0.61
N PRO A 23 -0.30 -12.21 -0.40
CA PRO A 23 -1.05 -12.07 0.85
C PRO A 23 -0.27 -12.52 2.09
N ASP A 24 0.56 -13.56 1.99
CA ASP A 24 1.31 -14.08 3.14
C ASP A 24 2.48 -13.16 3.51
N ALA A 25 3.18 -12.61 2.51
CA ALA A 25 4.22 -11.62 2.74
C ALA A 25 3.63 -10.33 3.34
N PHE A 26 2.49 -9.88 2.83
CA PHE A 26 1.77 -8.73 3.36
C PHE A 26 1.37 -8.95 4.82
N LYS A 27 0.69 -10.06 5.14
CA LYS A 27 0.29 -10.41 6.53
C LYS A 27 1.48 -10.40 7.49
N LYS A 28 2.63 -10.92 7.07
CA LYS A 28 3.86 -10.96 7.89
C LYS A 28 4.48 -9.59 8.14
N ARG A 29 4.33 -8.64 7.21
CA ARG A 29 4.89 -7.27 7.33
C ARG A 29 3.89 -6.26 7.86
N TYR A 30 2.60 -6.60 7.88
CA TYR A 30 1.54 -5.72 8.35
C TYR A 30 1.75 -5.32 9.81
N SER A 31 1.45 -4.07 10.11
CA SER A 31 1.51 -3.51 11.46
C SER A 31 0.30 -2.62 11.69
N GLU A 32 -0.24 -2.63 12.91
CA GLU A 32 -1.40 -1.83 13.31
C GLU A 32 -1.23 -0.32 13.08
N ILE A 33 0.02 0.17 13.02
CA ILE A 33 0.29 1.57 12.66
C ILE A 33 -0.25 1.93 11.26
N LEU A 34 -0.43 0.93 10.39
CA LEU A 34 -0.99 1.11 9.06
C LEU A 34 -2.51 1.29 9.07
N ASN A 35 -3.20 0.91 10.15
CA ASN A 35 -4.66 0.97 10.26
C ASN A 35 -5.21 2.39 10.09
N LYS A 36 -4.39 3.42 10.33
CA LYS A 36 -4.80 4.83 10.19
C LYS A 36 -4.91 5.31 8.73
N TYR A 37 -4.31 4.61 7.78
CA TYR A 37 -4.23 5.03 6.38
C TYR A 37 -5.38 4.46 5.55
N ASP A 38 -5.72 5.17 4.47
CA ASP A 38 -6.78 4.77 3.53
C ASP A 38 -6.27 3.77 2.48
N PHE A 39 -4.97 3.84 2.16
CA PHE A 39 -4.29 2.99 1.20
C PHE A 39 -3.01 2.43 1.82
N ILE A 40 -2.65 1.22 1.42
CA ILE A 40 -1.36 0.62 1.72
C ILE A 40 -0.73 0.23 0.40
N VAL A 41 0.47 0.72 0.19
CA VAL A 41 1.31 0.39 -0.95
C VAL A 41 2.36 -0.57 -0.46
N GLY A 42 2.49 -1.69 -1.15
CA GLY A 42 3.59 -2.61 -0.93
C GLY A 42 4.49 -2.63 -2.15
N ASP A 43 5.78 -2.42 -1.94
CA ASP A 43 6.78 -2.45 -3.00
C ASP A 43 7.95 -3.36 -2.62
N TRP A 44 8.59 -3.95 -3.62
CA TRP A 44 9.69 -4.90 -3.44
C TRP A 44 11.04 -4.24 -3.74
N GLY A 45 11.71 -3.78 -2.68
CA GLY A 45 13.08 -3.28 -2.75
C GLY A 45 14.09 -4.35 -2.34
N TYR A 46 15.06 -4.68 -3.19
CA TYR A 46 16.11 -5.68 -2.90
C TYR A 46 15.56 -7.02 -2.37
N GLY A 47 14.42 -7.47 -2.91
CA GLY A 47 13.76 -8.72 -2.50
C GLY A 47 13.01 -8.64 -1.16
N GLN A 48 12.91 -7.47 -0.54
CA GLN A 48 12.16 -7.27 0.70
C GLN A 48 10.91 -6.44 0.46
N LEU A 49 9.78 -6.90 1.01
CA LEU A 49 8.53 -6.16 0.99
C LEU A 49 8.58 -5.00 1.97
N ARG A 50 8.39 -3.78 1.46
CA ARG A 50 8.19 -2.56 2.23
C ARG A 50 6.71 -2.21 2.15
N LEU A 51 6.14 -1.76 3.27
CA LEU A 51 4.76 -1.27 3.32
C LEU A 51 4.77 0.20 3.69
N LYS A 52 4.09 1.02 2.89
CA LYS A 52 3.87 2.44 3.18
C LYS A 52 2.39 2.76 3.14
N GLY A 53 1.93 3.50 4.14
CA GLY A 53 0.56 3.96 4.23
C GLY A 53 0.37 5.32 3.57
N PHE A 54 -0.74 5.48 2.86
CA PHE A 54 -1.16 6.72 2.22
C PHE A 54 -2.61 7.06 2.58
N PHE A 55 -2.89 8.33 2.73
CA PHE A 55 -4.22 8.89 2.87
C PHE A 55 -4.80 9.25 1.51
N ARG A 56 -6.13 9.31 1.42
CA ARG A 56 -6.80 10.02 0.33
C ARG A 56 -6.43 11.51 0.36
N ASP A 57 -6.40 12.15 -0.81
CA ASP A 57 -5.85 13.52 -0.95
C ASP A 57 -6.54 14.58 -0.08
N GLN A 58 -7.82 14.36 0.23
CA GLN A 58 -8.66 15.24 1.04
C GLN A 58 -8.64 14.91 2.55
N HIS A 59 -7.87 13.91 3.00
CA HIS A 59 -7.84 13.58 4.42
C HIS A 59 -7.15 14.69 5.23
N ILE A 60 -7.79 15.12 6.33
CA ILE A 60 -7.29 16.19 7.20
C ILE A 60 -5.89 15.96 7.81
N ARG A 61 -5.41 14.71 7.85
CA ARG A 61 -4.10 14.34 8.41
C ARG A 61 -3.05 14.10 7.32
N ALA A 62 -3.42 14.28 6.05
CA ALA A 62 -2.52 14.02 4.93
C ALA A 62 -1.53 15.17 4.74
N THR A 63 -0.25 14.85 4.86
CA THR A 63 0.85 15.68 4.35
C THR A 63 1.06 15.39 2.86
N PRO A 64 1.73 16.27 2.08
CA PRO A 64 2.01 16.01 0.66
C PRO A 64 2.56 14.60 0.38
N GLU A 65 3.55 14.15 1.15
CA GLU A 65 4.25 12.87 0.96
C GLU A 65 3.44 11.63 1.41
N THR A 66 2.31 11.85 2.08
CA THR A 66 1.40 10.80 2.55
C THR A 66 0.08 10.79 1.81
N LYS A 67 -0.09 11.61 0.77
CA LYS A 67 -1.26 11.57 -0.12
C LYS A 67 -1.09 10.52 -1.20
N ILE A 68 -2.19 9.85 -1.57
CA ILE A 68 -2.16 8.86 -2.65
C ILE A 68 -1.76 9.48 -4.00
N SER A 69 -2.01 10.78 -4.21
CA SER A 69 -1.49 11.50 -5.38
C SER A 69 0.04 11.53 -5.48
N TYR A 70 0.76 11.37 -4.36
CA TYR A 70 2.23 11.34 -4.30
C TYR A 70 2.81 9.93 -4.56
N LEU A 71 1.94 8.95 -4.87
CA LEU A 71 2.38 7.58 -5.08
C LEU A 71 3.37 7.46 -6.23
N GLU A 72 3.17 8.19 -7.33
CA GLU A 72 4.03 8.09 -8.50
C GLU A 72 5.44 8.60 -8.20
N GLU A 73 5.55 9.74 -7.51
CA GLU A 73 6.82 10.28 -7.02
C GLU A 73 7.49 9.33 -6.04
N TYR A 74 6.73 8.76 -5.10
CA TYR A 74 7.24 7.76 -4.16
C TYR A 74 7.82 6.54 -4.88
N LEU A 75 7.13 5.99 -5.88
CA LEU A 75 7.64 4.86 -6.64
C LEU A 75 8.88 5.27 -7.42
N ASN A 76 8.89 6.42 -8.10
CA ASN A 76 10.04 6.87 -8.86
C ASN A 76 11.29 7.10 -7.99
N GLU A 77 11.12 7.60 -6.76
CA GLU A 77 12.23 7.89 -5.85
C GLU A 77 12.74 6.63 -5.13
N PHE A 78 11.85 5.76 -4.66
CA PHE A 78 12.22 4.66 -3.78
C PHE A 78 12.17 3.27 -4.43
N CYS A 79 11.42 3.12 -5.53
CA CYS A 79 11.17 1.86 -6.23
C CYS A 79 11.78 2.01 -7.64
N ASN A 80 13.11 1.78 -7.73
CA ASN A 80 13.92 1.80 -8.96
C ASN A 80 13.13 1.32 -10.19
N PHE A 81 13.47 1.83 -11.39
CA PHE A 81 12.75 1.56 -12.63
C PHE A 81 12.29 0.09 -12.79
N GLY A 82 10.97 -0.13 -12.84
CA GLY A 82 10.38 -1.46 -12.98
C GLY A 82 10.24 -2.28 -11.69
N CYS A 83 10.41 -1.67 -10.52
CA CYS A 83 10.17 -2.35 -9.24
C CYS A 83 8.69 -2.79 -9.13
N ALA A 84 8.49 -4.02 -8.62
CA ALA A 84 7.18 -4.64 -8.50
C ALA A 84 6.46 -4.04 -7.29
N TYR A 85 5.19 -3.66 -7.45
CA TYR A 85 4.41 -3.07 -6.36
C TYR A 85 2.92 -3.41 -6.47
N PHE A 86 2.22 -3.29 -5.36
CA PHE A 86 0.77 -3.41 -5.28
C PHE A 86 0.18 -2.26 -4.47
N VAL A 87 -1.11 -2.00 -4.70
CA VAL A 87 -1.88 -1.00 -3.97
C VAL A 87 -3.13 -1.65 -3.41
N LEU A 88 -3.27 -1.61 -2.09
CA LEU A 88 -4.47 -1.98 -1.37
C LEU A 88 -5.22 -0.71 -0.95
N LYS A 89 -6.53 -0.72 -1.10
CA LYS A 89 -7.43 0.30 -0.55
C LYS A 89 -8.22 -0.28 0.61
N ARG A 90 -8.23 0.42 1.73
CA ARG A 90 -9.09 0.08 2.86
C ARG A 90 -10.54 0.33 2.48
N ILE A 91 -11.39 -0.65 2.74
CA ILE A 91 -12.83 -0.55 2.54
C ILE A 91 -13.47 -0.34 3.91
N PRO A 92 -14.27 0.72 4.11
CA PRO A 92 -15.10 0.86 5.29
C PRO A 92 -16.10 -0.31 5.34
N ASN A 93 -16.33 -0.84 6.54
CA ASN A 93 -17.43 -1.77 6.79
C ASN A 93 -18.78 -1.07 6.68
#